data_AF-A0A953K3T4-F1
#
_entry.id   AF-A0A953K3T4-F1
#
_cell.length_a   1.000
_cell.length_b   1.000
_cell.length_c   1.000
_cell.angle_alpha   90.00
_cell.angle_beta   90.00
_cell.angle_gamma   90.00
#
_symmetry.space_group_name_H-M   'P 1'
#
loop_
_entity.id
_entity.type
_entity.pdbx_description
1 polymer ?
#
loop_
_entity_poly.entity_id
_entity_poly.type
_entity_poly.pdbx_seq_one_letter_code
_entity_poly.pdbx_strand_id
1 'polypeptide(L)'
;MSEISILTMPWVAILIVVISLWIVSYFIPIGLWISAIFSGVEVNLITLVVMRFRKVPPRLIVQSLVLARKAGIKDINTAVLEMHFLARGNLTAVVKALIVADKANLELSYKQATAIDLAGRDVLQAVRVAVTPYVIKVPSIVGISVEGIQLLTEVRVTVRANIQQLVGGAGEETIKARVGQGIISAIGKAKNYQAILSDPEHISKEVLANGLDAGTAFNILSIDIADIDVGQNIGAMLQIDQANADLQIAKAKAEKRRTMAVALEQEMLAQTQRARGQLIDASAQIPAALAIAYQKGHLYGSYKN
;
A
#
# COMPACT_ATOMS: atom_id res chain seq x y z
N MET A 1 89.70 -14.32 -8.02
CA MET A 1 88.24 -14.18 -7.87
C MET A 1 87.86 -13.62 -6.48
N SER A 2 88.67 -12.75 -5.86
CA SER A 2 88.50 -12.34 -4.44
C SER A 2 88.27 -10.85 -4.22
N GLU A 3 88.56 -9.97 -5.18
CA GLU A 3 88.32 -8.52 -5.02
C GLU A 3 86.89 -8.11 -5.41
N ILE A 4 86.29 -8.80 -6.39
CA ILE A 4 84.92 -8.53 -6.85
C ILE A 4 83.88 -8.94 -5.78
N SER A 5 84.17 -9.95 -4.96
CA SER A 5 83.28 -10.40 -3.87
C SER A 5 83.23 -9.43 -2.69
N ILE A 6 84.34 -8.76 -2.37
CA ILE A 6 84.41 -7.81 -1.25
C ILE A 6 83.70 -6.49 -1.63
N LEU A 7 83.80 -6.07 -2.89
CA LEU A 7 83.11 -4.88 -3.39
C LEU A 7 81.59 -5.07 -3.58
N THR A 8 81.12 -6.30 -3.82
CA THR A 8 79.70 -6.62 -4.06
C THR A 8 78.90 -6.93 -2.79
N MET A 9 79.53 -7.39 -1.71
CA MET A 9 78.89 -7.61 -0.41
C MET A 9 78.13 -6.39 0.17
N PRO A 10 78.67 -5.14 0.16
CA PRO A 10 77.94 -3.98 0.68
C PRO A 10 76.68 -3.67 -0.15
N TRP A 11 76.72 -3.87 -1.48
CA TRP A 11 75.55 -3.69 -2.35
C TRP A 11 74.46 -4.72 -2.09
N VAL A 12 74.82 -5.97 -1.81
CA VAL A 12 73.87 -7.02 -1.41
C VAL A 12 73.24 -6.70 -0.05
N ALA A 13 74.03 -6.23 0.92
CA ALA A 13 73.51 -5.81 2.23
C ALA A 13 72.55 -4.60 2.10
N ILE A 14 72.91 -3.59 1.29
CA ILE A 14 72.04 -2.45 1.00
C ILE A 14 70.74 -2.93 0.32
N LEU A 15 70.83 -3.83 -0.67
CA LEU A 15 69.65 -4.39 -1.34
C LEU A 15 68.72 -5.10 -0.36
N ILE A 16 69.25 -5.91 0.55
CA ILE A 16 68.46 -6.60 1.60
C ILE A 16 67.79 -5.58 2.53
N VAL A 17 68.50 -4.52 2.93
CA VAL A 17 67.93 -3.44 3.76
C VAL A 17 66.82 -2.71 3.00
N VAL A 18 67.03 -2.35 1.74
CA VAL A 18 66.01 -1.69 0.90
C VAL A 18 64.79 -2.58 0.71
N ILE A 19 64.96 -3.87 0.43
CA ILE A 19 63.86 -4.83 0.29
C ILE A 19 63.11 -5.00 1.62
N SER A 20 63.84 -5.13 2.74
CA SER A 20 63.24 -5.22 4.07
C SER A 20 62.43 -3.97 4.41
N LEU A 21 62.98 -2.79 4.14
CA LEU A 21 62.32 -1.50 4.37
C LEU A 21 61.10 -1.33 3.45
N TRP A 22 61.17 -1.82 2.22
CA TRP A 22 60.04 -1.84 1.28
C TRP A 22 58.91 -2.75 1.77
N ILE A 23 59.23 -3.96 2.24
CA ILE A 23 58.26 -4.90 2.83
C ILE A 23 57.60 -4.30 4.08
N VAL A 24 58.40 -3.74 4.99
CA VAL A 24 57.90 -3.11 6.22
C VAL A 24 57.02 -1.90 5.88
N SER A 25 57.43 -1.05 4.94
CA SER A 25 56.64 0.10 4.50
C SER A 25 55.35 -0.30 3.76
N TYR A 26 55.31 -1.47 3.11
CA TYR A 26 54.10 -2.00 2.49
C TYR A 26 53.07 -2.47 3.53
N PHE A 27 53.54 -3.19 4.55
CA PHE A 27 52.69 -3.72 5.63
C PHE A 27 52.26 -2.66 6.65
N ILE A 28 53.15 -1.74 7.02
CA ILE A 28 52.86 -0.70 8.01
C ILE A 28 52.36 0.56 7.27
N PRO A 29 51.10 0.99 7.46
CA PRO A 29 50.56 2.17 6.79
C PRO A 29 51.03 3.49 7.45
N ILE A 30 52.34 3.76 7.40
CA ILE A 30 52.95 4.93 8.05
C ILE A 30 52.35 6.25 7.51
N GLY A 31 52.15 6.37 6.19
CA GLY A 31 51.56 7.57 5.59
C GLY A 31 50.11 7.83 6.03
N LEU A 32 49.31 6.78 6.24
CA LEU A 32 47.94 6.90 6.75
C LEU A 32 47.94 7.35 8.21
N TRP A 33 48.82 6.79 9.01
CA TRP A 33 49.00 7.13 10.42
C TRP A 33 49.38 8.61 10.59
N ILE A 34 50.35 9.08 9.81
CA ILE A 34 50.75 10.50 9.77
C ILE A 34 49.55 11.38 9.40
N SER A 35 48.79 10.99 8.37
CA SER A 35 47.61 11.74 7.92
C SER A 35 46.50 11.81 8.98
N ALA A 36 46.33 10.75 9.78
CA ALA A 36 45.36 10.70 10.87
C ALA A 36 45.73 11.68 11.99
N ILE A 37 47.01 11.73 12.39
CA ILE A 37 47.54 12.65 13.40
C ILE A 37 47.34 14.11 12.97
N PHE A 38 47.73 14.45 11.74
CA PHE A 38 47.51 15.81 11.21
C PHE A 38 46.03 16.19 11.11
N SER A 39 45.14 15.19 11.05
CA SER A 39 43.70 15.41 11.05
C SER A 39 43.08 15.44 12.45
N GLY A 40 43.90 15.37 13.52
CA GLY A 40 43.45 15.43 14.91
C GLY A 40 42.80 14.14 15.39
N VAL A 41 43.13 12.99 14.79
CA VAL A 41 42.58 11.67 15.17
C VAL A 41 43.71 10.78 15.68
N GLU A 42 43.61 10.41 16.96
CA GLU A 42 44.57 9.52 17.61
C GLU A 42 44.30 8.06 17.22
N VAL A 43 45.16 7.50 16.35
CA VAL A 43 45.12 6.09 15.99
C VAL A 43 46.49 5.45 16.19
N ASN A 44 46.54 4.31 16.87
CA ASN A 44 47.79 3.59 17.10
C ASN A 44 48.25 2.84 15.84
N LEU A 45 49.56 2.87 15.59
CA LEU A 45 50.17 2.19 14.44
C LEU A 45 49.89 0.66 14.47
N ILE A 46 49.93 0.07 15.66
CA ILE A 46 49.61 -1.36 15.88
C ILE A 46 48.17 -1.66 15.46
N THR A 47 47.21 -0.79 15.79
CA THR A 47 45.79 -0.99 15.43
C THR A 47 45.62 -1.01 13.90
N LEU A 48 46.32 -0.13 13.17
CA LEU A 48 46.27 -0.11 11.70
C LEU A 48 46.83 -1.40 11.07
N VAL A 49 47.85 -1.99 11.69
CA VAL A 49 48.41 -3.28 11.26
C VAL A 49 47.41 -4.42 11.56
N VAL A 50 46.82 -4.43 12.77
CA VAL A 50 45.81 -5.42 13.18
C VAL A 50 44.56 -5.38 12.28
N MET A 51 44.12 -4.19 11.84
CA MET A 51 43.02 -4.04 10.88
C MET A 51 43.29 -4.82 9.59
N ARG A 52 44.52 -4.78 9.04
CA ARG A 52 44.86 -5.52 7.82
C ARG A 52 44.78 -7.04 8.04
N PHE A 53 45.24 -7.54 9.19
CA PHE A 53 45.11 -8.95 9.54
C PHE A 53 43.63 -9.39 9.61
N ARG A 54 42.74 -8.53 10.10
CA ARG A 54 41.29 -8.75 10.11
C ARG A 54 40.61 -8.54 8.76
N LYS A 55 41.37 -8.27 7.68
CA LYS A 55 40.87 -7.92 6.35
C LYS A 55 39.97 -6.68 6.33
N VAL A 56 40.15 -5.76 7.28
CA VAL A 56 39.47 -4.47 7.33
C VAL A 56 40.38 -3.41 6.68
N PRO A 57 39.92 -2.65 5.67
CA PRO A 57 40.73 -1.63 5.00
C PRO A 57 40.99 -0.44 5.93
N PRO A 58 42.23 -0.23 6.43
CA PRO A 58 42.50 0.82 7.43
C PRO A 58 42.22 2.22 6.90
N ARG A 59 42.42 2.43 5.59
CA ARG A 59 42.17 3.70 4.92
C ARG A 59 40.71 4.15 5.04
N LEU A 60 39.77 3.23 4.86
CA LEU A 60 38.34 3.53 4.94
C LEU A 60 37.93 3.92 6.37
N ILE A 61 38.44 3.19 7.37
CA ILE A 61 38.17 3.45 8.79
C ILE A 61 38.71 4.82 9.21
N VAL A 62 39.99 5.09 8.91
CA VAL A 62 40.62 6.37 9.27
C VAL A 62 39.93 7.54 8.57
N GLN A 63 39.62 7.43 7.27
CA GLN A 63 38.91 8.50 6.55
C GLN A 63 37.52 8.77 7.14
N SER A 64 36.77 7.71 7.45
CA SER A 64 35.44 7.83 8.08
C SER A 64 35.53 8.47 9.47
N LEU A 65 36.54 8.10 10.25
CA LEU A 65 36.78 8.66 11.59
C LEU A 65 37.21 10.12 11.54
N VAL A 66 38.10 10.48 10.59
CA VAL A 66 38.49 11.88 10.35
C VAL A 66 37.29 12.73 9.96
N LEU A 67 36.43 12.23 9.07
CA LEU A 67 35.21 12.95 8.67
C LEU A 67 34.28 13.17 9.86
N ALA A 68 34.03 12.14 10.66
CA ALA A 68 33.21 12.24 11.86
C ALA A 68 33.79 13.26 12.86
N ARG A 69 35.09 13.18 13.15
CA ARG A 69 35.75 14.06 14.12
C ARG A 69 35.76 15.52 13.68
N LYS A 70 36.04 15.78 12.39
CA LYS A 70 35.99 17.13 11.81
C LYS A 70 34.58 17.72 11.80
N ALA A 71 33.56 16.86 11.76
CA ALA A 71 32.17 17.28 11.89
C ALA A 71 31.69 17.43 13.34
N GLY A 72 32.56 17.24 14.34
CA GLY A 72 32.20 17.40 15.75
C GLY A 72 31.57 16.17 16.40
N ILE A 73 31.42 15.06 15.67
CA ILE A 73 30.85 13.81 16.20
C ILE A 73 31.91 13.08 17.01
N LYS A 74 31.77 13.10 18.34
CA LYS A 74 32.79 12.57 19.27
C LYS A 74 32.58 11.12 19.67
N ASP A 75 31.38 10.57 19.49
CA ASP A 75 30.98 9.27 20.04
C ASP A 75 31.39 8.06 19.17
N ILE A 76 32.31 8.26 18.24
CA ILE A 76 32.73 7.24 17.26
C ILE A 76 34.19 6.87 17.50
N ASN A 77 34.43 5.57 17.68
CA ASN A 77 35.76 4.99 17.85
C ASN A 77 36.10 4.05 16.67
N THR A 78 37.39 3.81 16.45
CA THR A 78 37.91 2.88 15.43
C THR A 78 37.28 1.50 15.54
N ALA A 79 37.18 0.94 16.75
CA ALA A 79 36.61 -0.38 16.99
C ALA A 79 35.15 -0.51 16.54
N VAL A 80 34.34 0.54 16.72
CA VAL A 80 32.91 0.50 16.37
C VAL A 80 32.72 0.60 14.85
N LEU A 81 33.57 1.38 14.17
CA LEU A 81 33.62 1.43 12.71
C LEU A 81 34.09 0.10 12.12
N GLU A 82 35.09 -0.55 12.72
CA GLU A 82 35.55 -1.88 12.32
C GLU A 82 34.42 -2.92 12.42
N MET A 83 33.70 -2.94 13.55
CA MET A 83 32.59 -3.87 13.77
C MET A 83 31.50 -3.71 12.70
N HIS A 84 31.12 -2.47 12.38
CA HIS A 84 30.10 -2.21 11.37
C HIS A 84 30.57 -2.61 9.96
N PHE A 85 31.85 -2.38 9.62
CA PHE A 85 32.42 -2.85 8.35
C PHE A 85 32.43 -4.37 8.24
N LEU A 86 32.82 -5.07 9.32
CA LEU A 86 32.81 -6.53 9.36
C LEU A 86 31.40 -7.11 9.25
N ALA A 87 30.38 -6.38 9.74
CA ALA A 87 28.97 -6.67 9.51
C ALA A 87 28.49 -6.37 8.07
N ARG A 88 29.42 -6.00 7.16
CA ARG A 88 29.17 -5.60 5.76
C ARG A 88 28.36 -4.31 5.60
N GLY A 89 28.38 -3.45 6.61
CA GLY A 89 27.71 -2.15 6.56
C GLY A 89 28.47 -1.08 5.78
N ASN A 90 27.77 -0.02 5.37
CA ASN A 90 28.31 1.09 4.61
C ASN A 90 28.73 2.26 5.52
N LEU A 91 30.00 2.24 5.94
CA LEU A 91 30.59 3.29 6.77
C LEU A 91 30.45 4.71 6.20
N THR A 92 30.59 4.85 4.88
CA THR A 92 30.55 6.18 4.25
C THR A 92 29.15 6.76 4.30
N ALA A 93 28.12 5.93 4.07
CA ALA A 93 26.73 6.35 4.17
C ALA A 93 26.37 6.73 5.61
N VAL A 94 26.72 5.89 6.59
CA VAL A 94 26.44 6.12 8.01
C VAL A 94 27.10 7.39 8.53
N VAL A 95 28.41 7.59 8.29
CA VAL A 95 29.09 8.80 8.77
C VAL A 95 28.53 10.06 8.11
N LYS A 96 28.28 10.03 6.80
CA LYS A 96 27.64 11.18 6.12
C LYS A 96 26.24 11.46 6.68
N ALA A 97 25.45 10.43 6.96
CA ALA A 97 24.13 10.57 7.53
C ALA A 97 24.18 11.23 8.92
N LEU A 98 25.12 10.81 9.78
CA LEU A 98 25.34 11.43 11.09
C LEU A 98 25.75 12.91 10.98
N ILE A 99 26.61 13.25 10.02
CA ILE A 99 27.02 14.65 9.79
C ILE A 99 25.83 15.50 9.34
N VAL A 100 25.00 14.98 8.43
CA VAL A 100 23.80 15.70 7.96
C VAL A 100 22.79 15.85 9.11
N ALA A 101 22.61 14.82 9.93
CA ALA A 101 21.72 14.85 11.08
C ALA A 101 22.17 15.90 12.11
N ASP A 102 23.46 15.89 12.49
CA ASP A 102 24.05 16.85 13.43
C ASP A 102 23.90 18.29 12.94
N LYS A 103 24.21 18.56 11.66
CA LYS A 103 24.03 19.90 11.05
C LYS A 103 22.58 20.35 10.97
N ALA A 104 21.63 19.41 10.96
CA ALA A 104 20.21 19.70 10.95
C ALA A 104 19.57 19.64 12.35
N ASN A 105 20.38 19.56 13.41
CA ASN A 105 19.93 19.40 14.80
C ASN A 105 18.98 18.20 15.00
N LEU A 106 19.24 17.10 14.29
CA LEU A 106 18.51 15.84 14.41
C LEU A 106 19.28 14.88 15.32
N GLU A 107 18.61 14.39 16.37
CA GLU A 107 19.18 13.38 17.26
C GLU A 107 19.25 12.02 16.55
N LEU A 108 20.42 11.68 16.01
CA LEU A 108 20.72 10.37 15.42
C LEU A 108 21.96 9.79 16.08
N SER A 109 21.78 8.73 16.87
CA SER A 109 22.91 8.01 17.44
C SER A 109 23.60 7.14 16.38
N TYR A 110 24.91 6.90 16.56
CA TYR A 110 25.66 5.97 15.72
C TYR A 110 25.01 4.58 15.67
N LYS A 111 24.53 4.07 16.81
CA LYS A 111 23.87 2.76 16.90
C LYS A 111 22.62 2.69 16.01
N GLN A 112 21.77 3.72 16.07
CA GLN A 112 20.58 3.81 15.22
C GLN A 112 20.95 3.88 13.74
N ALA A 113 21.92 4.72 13.36
CA ALA A 113 22.36 4.84 11.98
C ALA A 113 22.88 3.50 11.42
N THR A 114 23.68 2.76 12.21
CA THR A 114 24.13 1.43 11.80
C THR A 114 23.02 0.39 11.74
N ALA A 115 22.01 0.48 12.62
CA ALA A 115 20.88 -0.44 12.58
C ALA A 115 20.03 -0.24 11.32
N ILE A 116 19.84 1.01 10.89
CA ILE A 116 19.15 1.35 9.64
C ILE A 116 19.91 0.79 8.43
N ASP A 117 21.24 0.97 8.39
CA ASP A 117 22.08 0.47 7.30
C ASP A 117 22.04 -1.07 7.21
N LEU A 118 22.19 -1.75 8.35
CA LEU A 118 22.14 -3.21 8.42
C LEU A 118 20.75 -3.79 8.12
N ALA A 119 19.68 -3.00 8.30
CA ALA A 119 18.33 -3.35 7.86
C ALA A 119 18.14 -3.22 6.32
N GLY A 120 19.19 -2.83 5.58
CA GLY A 120 19.16 -2.68 4.14
C GLY A 120 18.48 -1.38 3.66
N ARG A 121 18.41 -0.36 4.53
CA ARG A 121 17.86 0.96 4.20
C ARG A 121 18.99 1.96 3.99
N ASP A 122 18.82 2.88 3.04
CA ASP A 122 19.78 3.98 2.84
C ASP A 122 19.60 5.04 3.94
N VAL A 123 20.47 5.00 4.95
CA VAL A 123 20.49 5.92 6.08
C VAL A 123 20.66 7.37 5.64
N LEU A 124 21.50 7.62 4.64
CA LEU A 124 21.81 8.97 4.18
C LEU A 124 20.60 9.59 3.51
N GLN A 125 19.90 8.82 2.66
CA GLN A 125 18.65 9.27 2.06
C GLN A 125 17.58 9.51 3.12
N ALA A 126 17.45 8.62 4.11
CA ALA A 126 16.47 8.80 5.17
C ALA A 126 16.70 10.08 5.99
N VAL A 127 17.95 10.39 6.34
CA VAL A 127 18.27 11.65 7.02
C VAL A 127 17.98 12.85 6.12
N ARG A 128 18.34 12.80 4.83
CA ARG A 128 18.03 13.88 3.89
C ARG A 128 16.52 14.15 3.79
N VAL A 129 15.72 13.10 3.72
CA VAL A 129 14.26 13.18 3.71
C VAL A 129 13.69 13.70 5.04
N ALA A 130 14.37 13.45 6.16
CA ALA A 130 14.00 14.01 7.45
C ALA A 130 14.26 15.53 7.54
N VAL A 131 15.30 16.02 6.86
CA VAL A 131 15.69 17.45 6.79
C VAL A 131 14.88 18.20 5.73
N THR A 132 14.77 17.62 4.54
CA THR A 132 14.06 18.19 3.40
C THR A 132 12.87 17.30 3.06
N PRO A 133 11.64 17.69 3.45
CA PRO A 133 10.43 16.97 3.10
C PRO A 133 10.25 16.85 1.59
N TYR A 134 9.51 15.84 1.16
CA TYR A 134 9.13 15.66 -0.25
C TYR A 134 7.65 15.30 -0.37
N VAL A 135 7.15 15.39 -1.60
CA VAL A 135 5.74 15.18 -1.91
C VAL A 135 5.53 13.79 -2.50
N ILE A 136 4.63 13.04 -1.88
CA ILE A 136 4.11 11.77 -2.41
C ILE A 136 2.81 12.07 -3.15
N LYS A 137 2.73 11.61 -4.40
CA LYS A 137 1.47 11.63 -5.16
C LYS A 137 0.65 10.39 -4.83
N VAL A 138 -0.58 10.60 -4.39
CA VAL A 138 -1.55 9.51 -4.18
C VAL A 138 -2.28 9.27 -5.50
N PRO A 139 -2.55 8.00 -5.88
CA PRO A 139 -3.43 7.70 -7.02
C PRO A 139 -4.79 8.41 -6.88
N SER A 140 -5.44 8.73 -8.00
CA SER A 140 -6.76 9.39 -7.96
C SER A 140 -7.75 8.58 -7.13
N ILE A 141 -8.39 9.27 -6.18
CA ILE A 141 -9.32 8.67 -5.22
C ILE A 141 -10.73 8.96 -5.70
N VAL A 142 -11.57 7.93 -5.74
CA VAL A 142 -12.99 8.07 -6.08
C VAL A 142 -13.81 7.97 -4.80
N GLY A 143 -14.58 9.02 -4.51
CA GLY A 143 -15.56 9.05 -3.42
C GLY A 143 -16.96 9.34 -3.94
N ILE A 144 -17.99 8.90 -3.21
CA ILE A 144 -19.39 9.21 -3.51
C ILE A 144 -19.97 9.91 -2.29
N SER A 145 -20.54 11.10 -2.49
CA SER A 145 -21.22 11.87 -1.44
C SER A 145 -22.57 11.25 -1.05
N VAL A 146 -23.17 11.70 0.05
CA VAL A 146 -24.50 11.23 0.51
C VAL A 146 -25.59 11.47 -0.55
N GLU A 147 -25.48 12.56 -1.32
CA GLU A 147 -26.38 12.87 -2.44
C GLU A 147 -26.22 11.93 -3.65
N GLY A 148 -25.19 11.07 -3.65
CA GLY A 148 -24.92 10.13 -4.74
C GLY A 148 -24.11 10.73 -5.89
N ILE A 149 -23.49 11.89 -5.70
CA ILE A 149 -22.56 12.50 -6.67
C ILE A 149 -21.15 11.94 -6.44
N GLN A 150 -20.55 11.44 -7.51
CA GLN A 150 -19.17 10.98 -7.54
C GLN A 150 -18.19 12.16 -7.61
N LEU A 151 -17.11 12.08 -6.83
CA LEU A 151 -16.00 13.01 -6.84
C LEU A 151 -14.70 12.25 -7.08
N LEU A 152 -13.90 12.71 -8.04
CA LEU A 152 -12.54 12.23 -8.26
C LEU A 152 -11.59 13.25 -7.66
N THR A 153 -10.73 12.81 -6.75
CA THR A 153 -9.88 13.70 -5.95
C THR A 153 -8.42 13.32 -6.13
N GLU A 154 -7.61 14.28 -6.55
CA GLU A 154 -6.16 14.15 -6.60
C GLU A 154 -5.54 14.71 -5.31
N VAL A 155 -4.67 13.94 -4.68
CA VAL A 155 -4.08 14.30 -3.38
C VAL A 155 -2.56 14.23 -3.42
N ARG A 156 -1.93 15.23 -2.80
CA ARG A 156 -0.50 15.31 -2.58
C ARG A 156 -0.22 15.31 -1.09
N VAL A 157 0.67 14.43 -0.65
CA VAL A 157 1.01 14.31 0.77
C VAL A 157 2.45 14.73 0.94
N THR A 158 2.68 15.77 1.74
CA THR A 158 4.04 16.20 2.10
C THR A 158 4.47 15.41 3.32
N VAL A 159 5.52 14.61 3.17
CA VAL A 159 6.05 13.77 4.25
C VAL A 159 7.49 14.10 4.57
N ARG A 160 7.87 13.86 5.82
CA ARG A 160 9.27 13.79 6.27
C ARG A 160 9.54 12.41 6.87
N ALA A 161 10.77 11.93 6.80
CA ALA A 161 11.12 10.64 7.40
C ALA A 161 11.13 10.72 8.93
N ASN A 162 10.59 9.70 9.59
CA ASN A 162 10.72 9.50 11.02
C ASN A 162 11.94 8.62 11.29
N ILE A 163 13.03 9.23 11.75
CA ILE A 163 14.29 8.51 11.99
C ILE A 163 14.13 7.43 13.08
N GLN A 164 13.27 7.66 14.07
CA GLN A 164 13.06 6.71 15.18
C GLN A 164 12.29 5.47 14.75
N GLN A 165 11.40 5.60 13.76
CA GLN A 165 10.52 4.52 13.26
C GLN A 165 10.91 3.99 11.88
N LEU A 166 12.09 4.37 11.38
CA LEU A 166 12.56 4.00 10.06
C LEU A 166 12.82 2.49 9.92
N VAL A 167 13.15 1.81 11.03
CA VAL A 167 13.30 0.35 11.09
C VAL A 167 12.03 -0.25 11.67
N GLY A 168 11.33 -1.06 10.87
CA GLY A 168 10.09 -1.74 11.28
C GLY A 168 8.80 -0.93 11.08
N GLY A 169 8.90 0.37 10.77
CA GLY A 169 7.74 1.19 10.41
C GLY A 169 7.18 0.85 9.02
N ALA A 170 5.90 1.11 8.84
CA ALA A 170 5.22 0.96 7.56
C ALA A 170 5.72 1.98 6.52
N GLY A 171 5.74 1.57 5.24
CA GLY A 171 6.27 2.38 4.13
C GLY A 171 5.26 3.34 3.51
N GLU A 172 5.65 3.98 2.41
CA GLU A 172 4.84 4.96 1.67
C GLU A 172 3.49 4.39 1.20
N GLU A 173 3.46 3.13 0.78
CA GLU A 173 2.22 2.49 0.28
C GLU A 173 1.12 2.44 1.36
N THR A 174 1.51 2.23 2.61
CA THR A 174 0.57 2.26 3.74
C THR A 174 0.02 3.66 3.96
N ILE A 175 0.85 4.69 3.80
CA ILE A 175 0.40 6.09 3.91
C ILE A 175 -0.58 6.42 2.79
N LYS A 176 -0.28 6.06 1.53
CA LYS A 176 -1.18 6.26 0.39
C LYS A 176 -2.54 5.60 0.64
N ALA A 177 -2.54 4.36 1.13
CA ALA A 177 -3.77 3.63 1.43
C ALA A 177 -4.59 4.27 2.56
N ARG A 178 -3.94 4.66 3.66
CA ARG A 178 -4.59 5.29 4.83
C ARG A 178 -5.14 6.67 4.50
N VAL A 179 -4.36 7.50 3.79
CA VAL A 179 -4.82 8.79 3.28
C VAL A 179 -6.00 8.57 2.34
N GLY A 180 -5.90 7.62 1.40
CA GLY A 180 -7.00 7.25 0.50
C GLY A 180 -8.28 6.91 1.24
N GLN A 181 -8.20 6.04 2.24
CA GLN A 181 -9.34 5.66 3.07
C GLN A 181 -9.92 6.86 3.82
N GLY A 182 -9.08 7.72 4.40
CA GLY A 182 -9.51 8.92 5.10
C GLY A 182 -10.29 9.87 4.19
N ILE A 183 -9.78 10.12 2.98
CA ILE A 183 -10.42 10.98 1.99
C ILE A 183 -11.75 10.38 1.53
N ILE A 184 -11.81 9.08 1.23
CA ILE A 184 -13.06 8.38 0.87
C ILE A 184 -14.11 8.53 1.97
N SER A 185 -13.69 8.38 3.24
CA SER A 185 -14.59 8.53 4.38
C SER A 185 -15.11 9.96 4.53
N ALA A 186 -14.25 10.97 4.37
CA ALA A 186 -14.63 12.37 4.45
C ALA A 186 -15.63 12.74 3.34
N ILE A 187 -15.37 12.31 2.10
CA ILE A 187 -16.30 12.52 0.98
C ILE A 187 -17.64 11.83 1.24
N GLY A 188 -17.61 10.59 1.73
CA GLY A 188 -18.82 9.81 2.03
C GLY A 188 -19.70 10.39 3.13
N LYS A 189 -19.14 11.21 4.03
CA LYS A 189 -19.89 11.91 5.08
C LYS A 189 -20.49 13.23 4.60
N ALA A 190 -20.01 13.78 3.49
CA ALA A 190 -20.47 15.06 3.00
C ALA A 190 -21.92 14.97 2.49
N LYS A 191 -22.77 15.90 2.96
CA LYS A 191 -24.19 15.94 2.58
C LYS A 191 -24.36 16.28 1.10
N ASN A 192 -23.60 17.25 0.61
CA ASN A 192 -23.65 17.77 -0.75
C ASN A 192 -22.23 17.92 -1.32
N TYR A 193 -22.08 17.71 -2.62
CA TYR A 193 -20.78 17.84 -3.29
C TYR A 193 -20.26 19.29 -3.29
N GLN A 194 -21.16 20.27 -3.25
CA GLN A 194 -20.79 21.70 -3.20
C GLN A 194 -20.07 22.08 -1.91
N ALA A 195 -20.38 21.46 -0.78
CA ALA A 195 -19.64 21.74 0.46
C ALA A 195 -18.17 21.36 0.33
N ILE A 196 -17.88 20.26 -0.35
CA ILE A 196 -16.51 19.80 -0.62
C ILE A 196 -15.79 20.76 -1.58
N LEU A 197 -16.46 21.17 -2.66
CA LEU A 197 -15.86 22.10 -3.63
C LEU A 197 -15.64 23.51 -3.06
N SER A 198 -16.47 23.92 -2.10
CA SER A 198 -16.38 25.25 -1.48
C SER A 198 -15.25 25.32 -0.45
N ASP A 199 -14.94 24.21 0.23
CA ASP A 199 -13.85 24.12 1.21
C ASP A 199 -13.15 22.74 1.17
N PRO A 200 -12.25 22.52 0.19
CA PRO A 200 -11.45 21.29 0.10
C PRO A 200 -10.54 21.05 1.30
N GLU A 201 -10.11 22.11 2.00
CA GLU A 201 -9.23 21.99 3.17
C GLU A 201 -9.93 21.32 4.35
N HIS A 202 -11.25 21.38 4.43
CA HIS A 202 -11.99 20.69 5.47
C HIS A 202 -11.71 19.17 5.45
N ILE A 203 -11.61 18.59 4.26
CA ILE A 203 -11.28 17.18 4.06
C ILE A 203 -9.87 16.89 4.61
N SER A 204 -8.87 17.69 4.23
CA SER A 204 -7.49 17.42 4.65
C SER A 204 -7.31 17.55 6.16
N LYS A 205 -7.99 18.52 6.80
CA LYS A 205 -7.98 18.69 8.26
C LYS A 205 -8.62 17.51 8.99
N GLU A 206 -9.79 17.04 8.53
CA GLU A 206 -10.45 15.86 9.13
C GLU A 206 -9.60 14.60 8.98
N VAL A 207 -8.94 14.44 7.83
CA VAL A 207 -8.12 13.28 7.54
C VAL A 207 -6.80 13.29 8.32
N LEU A 208 -6.16 14.45 8.47
CA LEU A 208 -4.95 14.61 9.27
C LEU A 208 -5.20 14.36 10.77
N ALA A 209 -6.40 14.70 11.27
CA ALA A 209 -6.79 14.46 12.66
C ALA A 209 -6.83 12.98 13.06
N ASN A 210 -6.93 12.06 12.10
CA ASN A 210 -6.99 10.61 12.36
C ASN A 210 -5.62 9.96 12.66
N GLY A 211 -4.52 10.73 12.69
CA GLY A 211 -3.19 10.20 13.05
C GLY A 211 -2.69 9.13 12.09
N LEU A 212 -2.78 9.39 10.79
CA LEU A 212 -2.51 8.41 9.72
C LEU A 212 -1.06 7.92 9.66
N ASP A 213 -0.13 8.69 10.23
CA ASP A 213 1.30 8.41 10.30
C ASP A 213 1.72 7.51 11.47
N ALA A 214 0.78 7.13 12.34
CA ALA A 214 1.04 6.24 13.47
C ALA A 214 1.63 4.88 13.03
N GLY A 215 2.83 4.57 13.53
CA GLY A 215 3.54 3.32 13.23
C GLY A 215 4.12 3.26 11.82
N THR A 216 4.25 4.40 11.13
CA THR A 216 4.87 4.49 9.82
C THR A 216 6.31 5.03 9.92
N ALA A 217 7.10 4.82 8.88
CA ALA A 217 8.46 5.35 8.78
C ALA A 217 8.51 6.85 8.44
N PHE A 218 7.36 7.53 8.37
CA PHE A 218 7.25 8.92 7.97
C PHE A 218 6.29 9.68 8.90
N ASN A 219 6.46 10.99 8.96
CA ASN A 219 5.49 11.90 9.56
C ASN A 219 4.84 12.71 8.45
N ILE A 220 3.52 12.85 8.53
CA ILE A 220 2.76 13.65 7.57
C ILE A 220 2.79 15.11 8.04
N LEU A 221 3.26 16.00 7.17
CA LEU A 221 3.28 17.45 7.44
C LEU A 221 2.02 18.12 6.92
N SER A 222 1.65 17.82 5.68
CA SER A 222 0.44 18.33 5.05
C SER A 222 -0.18 17.28 4.13
N ILE A 223 -1.50 17.38 3.98
CA ILE A 223 -2.27 16.67 2.96
C ILE A 223 -2.95 17.76 2.15
N ASP A 224 -2.56 17.88 0.89
CA ASP A 224 -3.02 18.93 -0.01
C ASP A 224 -3.90 18.30 -1.09
N ILE A 225 -5.11 18.83 -1.26
CA ILE A 225 -5.99 18.44 -2.36
C ILE A 225 -5.53 19.20 -3.61
N ALA A 226 -5.03 18.48 -4.60
CA ALA A 226 -4.51 19.07 -5.82
C ALA A 226 -5.63 19.43 -6.81
N ASP A 227 -6.65 18.58 -6.90
CA ASP A 227 -7.80 18.78 -7.78
C ASP A 227 -9.01 17.97 -7.32
N ILE A 228 -10.22 18.45 -7.65
CA ILE A 228 -11.49 17.75 -7.41
C ILE A 228 -12.38 17.87 -8.64
N ASP A 229 -12.61 16.74 -9.31
CA ASP A 229 -13.53 16.65 -10.44
C ASP A 229 -14.88 16.06 -10.01
N VAL A 230 -15.95 16.63 -10.55
CA VAL A 230 -17.31 16.08 -10.41
C VAL A 230 -17.54 15.03 -11.48
N GLY A 231 -17.79 13.81 -11.05
CA GLY A 231 -18.06 12.67 -11.92
C GLY A 231 -19.56 12.46 -12.18
N GLN A 232 -19.97 11.19 -12.17
CA GLN A 232 -21.35 10.79 -12.48
C GLN A 232 -22.28 10.97 -11.27
N ASN A 233 -23.57 11.20 -11.55
CA ASN A 233 -24.62 11.14 -10.55
C ASN A 233 -25.08 9.68 -10.37
N ILE A 234 -24.35 8.95 -9.53
CA ILE A 234 -24.64 7.55 -9.20
C ILE A 234 -26.01 7.44 -8.51
N GLY A 235 -26.39 8.42 -7.69
CA GLY A 235 -27.70 8.44 -7.02
C GLY A 235 -28.87 8.41 -8.01
N ALA A 236 -28.85 9.27 -9.02
CA ALA A 236 -29.86 9.30 -10.08
C ALA A 236 -29.84 8.02 -10.93
N MET A 237 -28.64 7.50 -11.25
CA MET A 237 -28.50 6.26 -12.01
C MET A 237 -29.14 5.07 -11.26
N LEU A 238 -28.83 4.92 -9.97
CA LEU A 238 -29.42 3.89 -9.11
C LEU A 238 -30.95 4.03 -8.99
N GLN A 239 -31.47 5.27 -8.93
CA GLN A 239 -32.93 5.51 -8.90
C GLN A 239 -33.61 5.08 -10.21
N ILE A 240 -32.99 5.37 -11.36
CA ILE A 240 -33.49 4.95 -12.67
C ILE A 240 -33.46 3.42 -12.77
N ASP A 241 -32.36 2.80 -12.35
CA ASP A 241 -32.21 1.35 -12.36
C ASP A 241 -33.25 0.66 -11.47
N GLN A 242 -33.49 1.21 -10.28
CA GLN A 242 -34.52 0.73 -9.37
C GLN A 242 -35.93 0.88 -9.98
N ALA A 243 -36.25 2.03 -10.58
CA ALA A 243 -37.55 2.24 -11.22
C ALA A 243 -37.76 1.31 -12.43
N ASN A 244 -36.71 1.04 -13.20
CA ASN A 244 -36.74 0.08 -14.31
C ASN A 244 -36.99 -1.35 -13.80
N ALA A 245 -36.33 -1.74 -12.71
CA ALA A 245 -36.55 -3.03 -12.07
C ALA A 245 -38.00 -3.16 -11.58
N ASP A 246 -38.52 -2.14 -10.90
CA ASP A 246 -39.91 -2.12 -10.41
C ASP A 246 -40.93 -2.20 -11.56
N LEU A 247 -40.68 -1.49 -12.65
CA LEU A 247 -41.49 -1.55 -13.87
C LEU A 247 -41.47 -2.95 -14.51
N GLN A 248 -40.32 -3.63 -14.55
CA GLN A 248 -40.23 -5.01 -15.03
C GLN A 248 -41.02 -5.98 -14.13
N ILE A 249 -40.92 -5.83 -12.81
CA ILE A 249 -41.70 -6.65 -11.85
C ILE A 249 -43.20 -6.41 -12.04
N ALA A 250 -43.61 -5.15 -12.17
CA ALA A 250 -45.01 -4.79 -12.39
C ALA A 250 -45.56 -5.38 -13.70
N LYS A 251 -44.78 -5.28 -14.80
CA LYS A 251 -45.11 -5.90 -16.09
C LYS A 251 -45.22 -7.41 -15.98
N ALA A 252 -44.27 -8.08 -15.33
CA ALA A 252 -44.31 -9.53 -15.14
C ALA A 252 -45.52 -9.97 -14.31
N LYS A 253 -45.91 -9.21 -13.28
CA LYS A 253 -47.11 -9.48 -12.47
C LYS A 253 -48.41 -9.25 -13.25
N ALA A 254 -48.46 -8.22 -14.10
CA ALA A 254 -49.58 -7.97 -15.00
C ALA A 254 -49.73 -9.09 -16.02
N GLU A 255 -48.64 -9.54 -16.62
CA GLU A 255 -48.64 -10.65 -17.57
C GLU A 255 -49.08 -11.95 -16.89
N LYS A 256 -48.54 -12.25 -15.68
CA LYS A 256 -48.97 -13.41 -14.88
C LYS A 256 -50.47 -13.38 -14.59
N ARG A 257 -51.03 -12.23 -14.22
CA ARG A 257 -52.48 -12.06 -14.00
C ARG A 257 -53.28 -12.29 -15.27
N ARG A 258 -52.79 -11.77 -16.40
CA ARG A 258 -53.42 -11.97 -17.71
C ARG A 258 -53.44 -13.46 -18.08
N THR A 259 -52.32 -14.16 -17.93
CA THR A 259 -52.24 -15.61 -18.19
C THR A 259 -53.18 -16.39 -17.26
N MET A 260 -53.25 -16.04 -15.97
CA MET A 260 -54.18 -16.67 -15.02
C MET A 260 -55.65 -16.41 -15.36
N ALA A 261 -56.00 -15.20 -15.79
CA ALA A 261 -57.37 -14.87 -16.21
C ALA A 261 -57.78 -15.67 -17.44
N VAL A 262 -56.89 -15.79 -18.44
CA VAL A 262 -57.12 -16.63 -19.63
C VAL A 262 -57.26 -18.09 -19.24
N ALA A 263 -56.40 -18.61 -18.34
CA ALA A 263 -56.50 -19.98 -17.86
C ALA A 263 -57.83 -20.25 -17.14
N LEU A 264 -58.28 -19.32 -16.29
CA LEU A 264 -59.57 -19.41 -15.59
C LEU A 264 -60.75 -19.36 -16.57
N GLU A 265 -60.69 -18.50 -17.59
CA GLU A 265 -61.71 -18.44 -18.65
C GLU A 265 -61.80 -19.77 -19.41
N GLN A 266 -60.66 -20.36 -19.78
CA GLN A 266 -60.63 -21.69 -20.41
C GLN A 266 -61.18 -22.79 -19.50
N GLU A 267 -60.88 -22.73 -18.20
CA GLU A 267 -61.43 -23.66 -17.22
C GLU A 267 -62.95 -23.55 -17.11
N MET A 268 -63.49 -22.32 -17.05
CA MET A 268 -64.94 -22.05 -17.02
C MET A 268 -65.65 -22.48 -18.31
N LEU A 269 -65.02 -22.26 -19.47
CA LEU A 269 -65.52 -22.76 -20.76
C LEU A 269 -65.57 -24.28 -20.77
N ALA A 270 -64.52 -24.96 -20.30
CA ALA A 270 -64.48 -26.41 -20.19
C ALA A 270 -65.56 -26.94 -19.21
N GLN A 271 -65.77 -26.27 -18.08
CA GLN A 271 -66.84 -26.60 -17.13
C GLN A 271 -68.23 -26.43 -17.75
N THR A 272 -68.47 -25.34 -18.48
CA THR A 272 -69.74 -25.09 -19.19
C THR A 272 -69.99 -26.15 -20.26
N GLN A 273 -68.96 -26.54 -21.00
CA GLN A 273 -69.04 -27.61 -22.01
C GLN A 273 -69.36 -28.96 -21.36
N ARG A 274 -68.72 -29.29 -20.23
CA ARG A 274 -69.03 -30.49 -19.44
C ARG A 274 -70.47 -30.49 -18.93
N ALA A 275 -70.93 -29.37 -18.37
CA ALA A 275 -72.30 -29.22 -17.87
C ALA A 275 -73.34 -29.34 -19.00
N ARG A 276 -73.06 -28.76 -20.17
CA ARG A 276 -73.88 -28.95 -21.38
C ARG A 276 -73.93 -30.41 -21.81
N GLY A 277 -72.80 -31.11 -21.81
CA GLY A 277 -72.75 -32.56 -22.07
C GLY A 277 -73.65 -33.34 -21.11
N GLN A 278 -73.55 -33.08 -19.80
CA GLN A 278 -74.41 -33.70 -18.80
C GLN A 278 -75.90 -33.38 -19.01
N LEU A 279 -76.24 -32.15 -19.40
CA LEU A 279 -77.62 -31.77 -19.69
C LEU A 279 -78.15 -32.49 -20.94
N ILE A 280 -77.31 -32.67 -21.97
CA ILE A 280 -77.65 -33.45 -23.17
C ILE A 280 -77.89 -34.92 -22.78
N ASP A 281 -76.99 -35.52 -21.99
CA ASP A 281 -77.13 -36.90 -21.51
C ASP A 281 -78.42 -37.09 -20.69
N ALA A 282 -78.72 -36.17 -19.77
CA ALA A 282 -79.95 -36.18 -18.98
C ALA A 282 -81.20 -35.96 -19.84
N SER A 283 -81.15 -35.05 -20.81
CA SER A 283 -82.25 -34.81 -21.74
C SER A 283 -82.50 -36.01 -22.65
N ALA A 284 -81.45 -36.72 -23.08
CA ALA A 284 -81.54 -37.93 -23.89
C ALA A 284 -82.21 -39.10 -23.14
N GLN A 285 -82.14 -39.12 -21.81
CA GLN A 285 -82.86 -40.11 -21.00
C GLN A 285 -84.38 -39.97 -21.12
N ILE A 286 -84.92 -38.78 -21.38
CA ILE A 286 -86.37 -38.56 -21.49
C ILE A 286 -86.94 -39.25 -22.74
N PRO A 287 -86.46 -39.00 -23.97
CA PRO A 287 -86.88 -39.77 -25.15
C PRO A 287 -86.59 -41.26 -25.03
N ALA A 288 -85.46 -41.66 -24.44
CA ALA A 288 -85.14 -43.07 -24.25
C ALA A 288 -86.14 -43.76 -23.30
N ALA A 289 -86.47 -43.13 -22.17
CA ALA A 289 -87.48 -43.62 -21.24
C ALA A 289 -88.89 -43.62 -21.87
N LEU A 290 -89.22 -42.60 -22.67
CA LEU A 290 -90.47 -42.53 -23.42
C LEU A 290 -90.56 -43.67 -24.45
N ALA A 291 -89.49 -43.92 -25.20
CA ALA A 291 -89.40 -45.03 -26.17
C ALA A 291 -89.55 -46.39 -25.48
N ILE A 292 -88.92 -46.58 -24.32
CA ILE A 292 -89.10 -47.78 -23.48
C ILE A 292 -90.55 -47.91 -23.00
N ALA A 293 -91.20 -46.80 -22.60
CA ALA A 293 -92.60 -46.79 -22.18
C ALA A 293 -93.57 -47.10 -23.34
N TYR A 294 -93.30 -46.59 -24.54
CA TYR A 294 -94.00 -46.94 -25.77
C TYR A 294 -93.86 -48.44 -26.10
N GLN A 295 -92.63 -48.98 -26.02
CA GLN A 295 -92.38 -50.40 -26.31
C GLN A 295 -93.02 -51.33 -25.28
N LYS A 296 -93.14 -50.90 -24.01
CA LYS A 296 -93.77 -51.66 -22.91
C LYS A 296 -95.29 -51.43 -22.79
N GLY A 297 -95.90 -50.55 -23.59
CA GLY A 297 -97.36 -50.39 -23.65
C GLY A 297 -98.02 -49.61 -22.50
N HIS A 298 -97.30 -48.77 -21.76
CA HIS A 298 -97.77 -48.14 -20.51
C HIS A 298 -98.39 -46.73 -20.64
N LEU A 299 -98.64 -46.20 -21.85
CA LEU A 299 -99.09 -44.81 -22.05
C LEU A 299 -100.62 -44.61 -22.01
N TYR A 300 -101.41 -45.68 -22.01
CA TYR A 300 -102.85 -45.58 -21.85
C TYR A 300 -103.22 -45.80 -20.37
N GLY A 301 -103.69 -44.73 -19.71
CA GLY A 301 -104.30 -44.84 -18.41
C GLY A 301 -105.45 -45.86 -18.47
N SER A 302 -105.38 -46.88 -17.61
CA SER A 302 -106.49 -47.81 -17.41
C SER A 302 -107.67 -47.02 -16.86
N TYR A 303 -108.59 -46.62 -17.74
CA TYR A 303 -109.96 -46.33 -17.34
C TYR A 303 -110.59 -47.66 -16.94
N LYS A 304 -110.56 -47.97 -15.65
CA LYS A 304 -111.53 -48.88 -15.05
C LYS A 304 -112.79 -48.07 -14.77
N ASN A 305 -113.92 -48.57 -15.29
CA ASN A 305 -115.28 -48.12 -15.02
C ASN A 305 -115.56 -47.94 -13.53
#